data_AF-A0A7V2VKS4-F1
#
_entry.id   AF-A0A7V2VKS4-F1
#
_cell.length_a   1.000
_cell.length_b   1.000
_cell.length_c   1.000
_cell.angle_alpha   90.00
_cell.angle_beta   90.00
_cell.angle_gamma   90.00
#
_symmetry.space_group_name_H-M   'P 1'
#
loop_
_entity.id
_entity.type
_entity.pdbx_description
1 polymer ?
#
loop_
_entity_poly.entity_id
_entity_poly.type
_entity_poly.pdbx_seq_one_letter_code
_entity_poly.pdbx_strand_id
1 'polypeptide(L)' 'MGLFLIAAGVVVAVGTVGVDWVGAGEWSGFGPLQRIGVGSGLALLLAGLPLLRLGDRPA' A
#
# COMPACT_ATOMS: atom_id res chain seq x y z
N MET A 1 6.00 11.54 10.21
CA MET A 1 5.79 11.20 8.77
C MET A 1 5.75 9.71 8.44
N GLY A 2 6.61 8.85 9.02
CA GLY A 2 6.64 7.41 8.68
C GLY A 2 5.33 6.66 8.93
N LEU A 3 4.62 7.00 10.01
CA LEU A 3 3.33 6.38 10.36
C LEU A 3 2.23 6.70 9.34
N PHE A 4 2.25 7.91 8.76
CA PHE A 4 1.35 8.31 7.67
C PHE A 4 1.61 7.49 6.40
N LEU A 5 2.87 7.30 6.01
CA LEU A 5 3.22 6.48 4.84
C LEU A 5 2.83 5.01 5.04
N ILE A 6 2.99 4.49 6.26
CA ILE A 6 2.56 3.13 6.59
C ILE A 6 1.06 3.00 6.50
N ALA A 7 0.30 3.93 7.10
CA ALA A 7 -1.15 3.94 7.02
C ALA A 7 -1.65 4.04 5.57
N ALA A 8 -1.04 4.92 4.77
CA ALA A 8 -1.35 5.04 3.35
C ALA A 8 -1.05 3.74 2.58
N GLY A 9 0.10 3.11 2.84
CA GLY A 9 0.47 1.83 2.23
C GLY A 9 -0.50 0.70 2.57
N VAL A 10 -0.94 0.60 3.83
CA VAL A 10 -1.98 -0.37 4.25
C VAL A 10 -3.30 -0.10 3.53
N VAL A 11 -3.77 1.15 3.50
CA VAL A 11 -5.04 1.52 2.85
C VAL A 11 -5.00 1.19 1.36
N VAL A 12 -3.91 1.51 0.67
CA VAL A 12 -3.75 1.20 -0.75
C VAL A 12 -3.74 -0.32 -0.96
N ALA A 13 -2.99 -1.08 -0.18
CA ALA A 13 -2.93 -2.54 -0.32
C ALA A 13 -4.30 -3.20 -0.05
N VAL A 14 -4.96 -2.85 1.05
CA VAL A 14 -6.27 -3.39 1.44
C VAL A 14 -7.35 -2.97 0.45
N GLY A 15 -7.38 -1.70 0.05
CA GLY A 15 -8.33 -1.22 -0.96
C GLY A 15 -8.15 -1.94 -2.29
N THR A 16 -6.91 -2.12 -2.72
CA THR A 16 -6.58 -2.84 -3.96
C THR A 16 -7.02 -4.30 -3.93
N VAL A 17 -6.81 -5.00 -2.82
CA VAL A 17 -7.28 -6.40 -2.66
C VAL A 17 -8.80 -6.45 -2.50
N GLY A 18 -9.41 -5.49 -1.81
CA GLY A 18 -10.85 -5.42 -1.59
C GLY A 18 -11.67 -5.13 -2.85
N VAL A 19 -11.08 -4.52 -3.89
CA VAL A 19 -11.74 -4.30 -5.18
C VAL A 19 -12.17 -5.61 -5.84
N ASP A 20 -11.43 -6.71 -5.63
CA ASP A 20 -11.82 -8.04 -6.13
C ASP A 20 -13.11 -8.53 -5.46
N TRP A 21 -13.34 -8.20 -4.19
CA TRP A 21 -14.57 -8.58 -3.48
C TRP A 21 -15.79 -7.82 -3.97
N VAL A 22 -15.61 -6.64 -4.56
CA VAL A 22 -16.67 -5.84 -5.16
C VAL A 22 -17.03 -6.35 -6.58
N GLY A 23 -16.32 -7.38 -7.08
CA GLY A 23 -16.59 -7.99 -8.37
C GLY A 23 -16.19 -7.11 -9.56
N ALA A 24 -15.41 -6.04 -9.33
CA ALA A 24 -14.98 -5.11 -10.37
C ALA A 24 -13.83 -5.65 -11.25
N GLY A 25 -13.50 -6.94 -11.12
CA GLY A 25 -12.39 -7.57 -11.83
C GLY A 25 -12.77 -8.93 -12.39
N GLU A 26 -13.27 -8.99 -13.63
CA GLU A 26 -13.27 -10.22 -14.45
C GLU A 26 -11.86 -10.71 -14.86
N TRP A 27 -10.84 -10.41 -14.06
CA TRP A 27 -9.50 -10.94 -14.27
C TRP A 27 -9.45 -12.32 -13.62
N SER A 28 -9.08 -13.34 -14.39
CA SER A 28 -8.78 -14.68 -13.85
C SER A 28 -7.50 -14.61 -12.99
N GLY A 29 -7.60 -14.12 -11.76
CA GLY A 29 -6.50 -13.94 -10.80
C GLY A 29 -6.06 -12.47 -10.63
N PHE A 30 -4.83 -12.26 -10.14
CA PHE A 30 -4.32 -10.95 -9.76
C PHE A 30 -4.23 -9.99 -10.97
N GLY A 31 -5.15 -9.03 -11.05
CA GLY A 31 -5.23 -8.08 -12.16
C GLY A 31 -4.02 -7.14 -12.23
N PRO A 32 -3.74 -6.53 -13.41
CA PRO A 32 -2.63 -5.57 -13.57
C PRO A 32 -2.70 -4.41 -12.58
N LEU A 33 -3.91 -3.86 -12.37
CA LEU A 33 -4.15 -2.81 -11.38
C LEU A 33 -3.88 -3.30 -9.96
N GLN A 34 -4.21 -4.56 -9.68
CA GLN A 34 -4.01 -5.16 -8.37
C GLN A 34 -2.53 -5.33 -8.04
N ARG A 35 -1.72 -5.72 -9.03
CA ARG A 35 -0.26 -5.79 -8.89
C ARG A 35 0.36 -4.42 -8.63
N ILE A 36 -0.10 -3.38 -9.34
CA ILE A 36 0.40 -2.00 -9.17
C ILE A 36 0.00 -1.45 -7.81
N GLY A 37 -1.26 -1.63 -7.40
CA GLY A 37 -1.75 -1.18 -6.10
C GLY A 37 -1.08 -1.90 -4.94
N VAL A 38 -0.93 -3.23 -4.99
CA VAL A 38 -0.21 -3.98 -3.95
C VAL A 38 1.28 -3.61 -3.94
N GLY A 39 1.91 -3.51 -5.11
CA GLY A 39 3.33 -3.12 -5.23
C GLY A 39 3.60 -1.72 -4.68
N SER A 40 2.76 -0.75 -5.01
CA SER A 40 2.86 0.63 -4.48
C SER A 40 2.57 0.70 -2.98
N GLY A 41 1.57 -0.06 -2.49
CA GLY A 41 1.32 -0.20 -1.05
C GLY A 41 2.54 -0.76 -0.30
N LEU A 42 3.17 -1.80 -0.84
CA LEU A 42 4.39 -2.38 -0.28
C LEU A 42 5.55 -1.37 -0.27
N ALA A 43 5.73 -0.61 -1.36
CA ALA A 43 6.76 0.42 -1.45
C ALA A 43 6.55 1.52 -0.39
N LEU A 44 5.31 1.96 -0.15
CA LEU A 44 4.99 2.94 0.89
C LEU A 44 5.27 2.41 2.30
N LEU A 45 4.95 1.14 2.58
CA LEU A 45 5.27 0.49 3.85
C LEU A 45 6.77 0.44 4.09
N LEU A 46 7.54 0.02 3.08
CA LEU A 46 9.00 -0.04 3.14
C LEU A 46 9.63 1.36 3.29
N ALA A 47 9.07 2.38 2.64
CA ALA A 47 9.53 3.76 2.78
C ALA A 47 9.21 4.36 4.16
N GLY A 48 8.09 3.96 4.79
CA GLY A 48 7.69 4.44 6.11
C GLY A 48 8.47 3.80 7.26
N LEU A 49 8.97 2.57 7.11
CA LEU A 49 9.71 1.83 8.14
C LEU A 49 10.97 2.57 8.66
N PRO A 50 11.88 3.06 7.79
CA PRO A 50 13.03 3.85 8.23
C PRO A 50 12.63 5.14 8.94
N LEU A 51 11.54 5.78 8.50
CA LEU A 51 11.04 7.03 9.07
C LEU A 51 10.42 6.84 10.46
N LEU A 52 9.92 5.63 10.79
CA LEU A 52 9.56 5.31 12.18
C LEU A 52 10.78 5.29 13.10
N ARG A 53 11.92 4.77 12.62
CA ARG A 53 13.16 4.73 13.40
C ARG A 53 13.83 6.09 13.54
N LEU A 54 13.66 6.94 12.53
CA LEU A 54 14.21 8.30 12.58
C LEU A 54 13.49 9.16 13.62
N GLY A 55 12.24 8.83 13.98
CA GLY A 55 11.35 9.73 14.72
C GLY A 55 11.07 10.99 13.88
N ASP A 56 10.18 11.88 14.31
CA ASP A 56 10.02 13.20 13.67
C ASP A 56 11.23 14.11 13.94
N ARG A 57 12.45 13.58 13.82
CA ARG A 57 13.69 14.35 13.77
C ARG A 57 13.73 15.01 12.39
N PRO A 58 13.70 16.36 12.32
CA PRO A 58 13.86 17.04 11.04
C PRO A 58 15.20 16.63 10.45
N ALA A 59 15.18 16.34 9.15
CA ALA A 59 16.40 16.13 8.36
C ALA A 59 17.32 17.36 8.44
#